data_AF-A0A091KDD0-F1
#
_entry.id   AF-A0A091KDD0-F1
#
_cell.length_a   1.000
_cell.length_b   1.000
_cell.length_c   1.000
_cell.angle_alpha   90.00
_cell.angle_beta   90.00
_cell.angle_gamma   90.00
#
_symmetry.space_group_name_H-M   'P 1'
#
loop_
_entity.id
_entity.type
_entity.pdbx_description
1 polymer ?
#
loop_
_entity_poly.entity_id
_entity_poly.type
_entity_poly.pdbx_seq_one_letter_code
_entity_poly.pdbx_strand_id
1 'polypeptide(L)'
;ERREREQKLSKEMAEKATRELEKMQLQEKAEVKYKEWLKKKRAEEAEKKKKEKEKEKEREAELQKKKERSEKIFKEWLYNARSKPRPVLNGYGFPHRTSTGCADGNSYPVPAYCNPIPWKSVHVPPPKEDNVLTMKKSKRHVSCQSHASLPLVIYKPKNNSCIGS
;
A
#
# COMPACT_ATOMS: atom_id res chain seq x y z
N GLU A 1 -0.11 -69.48 -57.50
CA GLU A 1 -1.24 -68.63 -57.10
C GLU A 1 -1.61 -68.67 -55.60
N ARG A 2 -2.12 -69.78 -55.00
CA ARG A 2 -2.49 -69.81 -53.56
C ARG A 2 -1.34 -69.43 -52.60
N ARG A 3 -0.16 -70.01 -52.77
CA ARG A 3 1.04 -69.72 -51.95
C ARG A 3 1.52 -68.26 -52.03
N GLU A 4 1.36 -67.60 -53.17
CA GLU A 4 1.74 -66.17 -53.31
C GLU A 4 0.78 -65.25 -52.56
N ARG A 5 -0.52 -65.58 -52.53
CA ARG A 5 -1.52 -64.82 -51.78
C ARG A 5 -1.28 -64.92 -50.27
N GLU A 6 -0.94 -66.12 -49.79
CA GLU A 6 -0.57 -66.36 -48.38
C GLU A 6 0.70 -65.59 -47.98
N GLN A 7 1.74 -65.58 -48.83
CA GLN A 7 2.95 -64.79 -48.57
C GLN A 7 2.69 -63.28 -48.56
N LYS A 8 1.80 -62.78 -49.43
CA LYS A 8 1.40 -61.36 -49.43
C LYS A 8 0.68 -60.98 -48.14
N LEU A 9 -0.26 -61.80 -47.69
CA LEU A 9 -0.97 -61.59 -46.42
C LEU A 9 -0.02 -61.62 -45.22
N SER A 10 0.91 -62.57 -45.18
CA SER A 10 1.91 -62.65 -44.10
C SER A 10 2.81 -61.41 -44.04
N LYS A 11 3.26 -60.91 -45.20
CA LYS A 11 4.06 -59.68 -45.29
C LYS A 11 3.26 -58.44 -44.86
N GLU A 12 1.99 -58.33 -45.25
CA GLU A 12 1.12 -57.23 -44.85
C GLU A 12 0.88 -57.22 -43.32
N MET A 13 0.68 -58.39 -42.71
CA MET A 13 0.51 -58.52 -41.26
C MET A 13 1.80 -58.17 -40.51
N ALA A 14 2.96 -58.58 -41.03
CA ALA A 14 4.24 -58.21 -40.45
C ALA A 14 4.48 -56.69 -40.53
N GLU A 15 4.14 -56.05 -41.65
CA GLU A 15 4.25 -54.59 -41.81
C GLU A 15 3.25 -53.82 -40.94
N LYS A 16 2.03 -54.32 -40.77
CA LYS A 16 1.07 -53.72 -39.83
C LYS A 16 1.56 -53.82 -38.39
N ALA A 17 2.12 -54.97 -38.00
CA ALA A 17 2.66 -55.17 -36.66
C ALA A 17 3.83 -54.21 -36.35
N THR A 18 4.74 -53.98 -37.31
CA THR A 18 5.84 -53.02 -37.11
C THR A 18 5.33 -51.58 -37.02
N ARG A 19 4.38 -51.19 -37.88
CA ARG A 19 3.75 -49.86 -37.84
C ARG A 19 3.00 -49.61 -36.53
N GLU A 20 2.33 -50.61 -35.97
CA GLU A 20 1.65 -50.50 -34.67
C GLU A 20 2.65 -50.38 -33.51
N LEU A 21 3.72 -51.16 -33.54
CA LEU A 21 4.79 -51.06 -32.54
C LEU A 21 5.45 -49.68 -32.53
N GLU A 22 5.74 -49.12 -33.70
CA GLU A 22 6.31 -47.77 -33.84
C GLU A 22 5.38 -46.68 -33.29
N LYS A 23 4.07 -46.79 -33.54
CA LYS A 23 3.07 -45.87 -32.99
C LYS A 23 3.02 -45.94 -31.46
N MET A 24 3.03 -47.15 -30.90
CA MET A 24 3.05 -47.35 -29.44
C MET A 24 4.31 -46.73 -28.83
N GLN A 25 5.48 -46.92 -29.45
CA GLN A 25 6.72 -46.30 -28.97
C GLN A 25 6.71 -44.77 -29.03
N LEU A 26 6.13 -44.18 -30.09
CA LEU A 26 5.97 -42.73 -30.19
C LEU A 26 5.06 -42.19 -29.09
N GLN A 27 3.96 -42.89 -28.81
CA GLN A 27 3.03 -42.53 -27.76
C GLN A 27 3.66 -42.65 -26.37
N GLU A 28 4.37 -43.74 -26.09
CA GLU A 28 5.09 -43.92 -24.82
C GLU A 28 6.13 -42.81 -24.61
N LYS A 29 6.93 -42.48 -25.65
CA LYS A 29 7.89 -41.37 -25.59
C LYS A 29 7.22 -40.04 -25.29
N ALA A 30 6.05 -39.78 -25.88
CA ALA A 30 5.28 -38.56 -25.62
C ALA A 30 4.75 -38.52 -24.17
N GLU A 31 4.21 -39.64 -23.68
CA GLU A 31 3.71 -39.76 -22.31
C GLU A 31 4.82 -39.58 -21.27
N VAL A 32 6.01 -40.16 -21.51
CA VAL A 32 7.17 -39.98 -20.64
C VAL A 32 7.57 -38.50 -20.56
N LYS A 33 7.72 -37.84 -21.72
CA LYS A 33 8.04 -36.40 -21.75
C LYS A 33 6.98 -35.55 -21.07
N TYR A 34 5.71 -35.87 -21.25
CA TYR A 34 4.61 -35.15 -20.60
C TYR A 34 4.64 -35.32 -19.07
N LYS A 35 4.88 -36.56 -18.58
CA LYS A 35 5.01 -36.84 -17.15
C LYS A 35 6.21 -36.12 -16.53
N GLU A 36 7.34 -36.07 -17.23
CA GLU A 36 8.52 -35.30 -16.79
C GLU A 36 8.25 -33.80 -16.74
N TRP A 37 7.60 -33.26 -17.77
CA TRP A 37 7.19 -31.86 -17.81
C TRP A 37 6.23 -31.51 -16.67
N LEU A 38 5.26 -32.37 -16.37
CA LEU A 38 4.35 -32.21 -15.23
C LEU A 38 5.09 -32.21 -13.89
N LYS A 39 6.07 -33.10 -13.70
CA LYS A 39 6.91 -33.10 -12.49
C LYS A 39 7.68 -31.79 -12.35
N LYS A 40 8.27 -31.31 -13.45
CA LYS A 40 8.98 -30.02 -13.47
C LYS A 40 8.04 -28.85 -13.15
N LYS A 41 6.83 -28.84 -13.70
CA LYS A 41 5.84 -27.80 -13.41
C LYS A 41 5.35 -27.80 -11.97
N ARG A 42 5.07 -28.98 -11.40
CA ARG A 42 4.71 -29.08 -9.98
C ARG A 42 5.85 -28.63 -9.06
N ALA A 43 7.11 -28.93 -9.40
CA ALA A 43 8.25 -28.48 -8.62
C ALA A 43 8.39 -26.94 -8.62
N GLU A 44 8.27 -26.31 -9.80
CA GLU A 44 8.30 -24.84 -9.96
C GLU A 44 7.17 -24.16 -9.16
N GLU A 45 5.95 -24.69 -9.25
CA GLU A 45 4.80 -24.15 -8.52
C GLU A 45 4.94 -24.33 -7.01
N ALA A 46 5.44 -25.49 -6.56
CA ALA A 46 5.69 -25.76 -5.15
C ALA A 46 6.77 -24.84 -4.57
N GLU A 47 7.85 -24.54 -5.33
CA GLU A 47 8.87 -23.59 -4.92
C GLU A 47 8.30 -22.18 -4.79
N LYS A 48 7.50 -21.74 -5.77
CA LYS A 48 6.83 -20.44 -5.75
C LYS A 48 5.90 -20.32 -4.53
N LYS A 49 5.10 -21.36 -4.28
CA LYS A 49 4.18 -21.41 -3.13
C LYS A 49 4.91 -21.43 -1.79
N LYS A 50 6.07 -22.10 -1.69
CA LYS A 50 6.90 -22.07 -0.48
C LYS A 50 7.45 -20.67 -0.22
N LYS A 51 7.97 -20.00 -1.24
CA LYS A 51 8.48 -18.62 -1.13
C LYS A 51 7.38 -17.62 -0.72
N GLU A 52 6.17 -17.79 -1.24
CA GLU A 52 5.04 -16.93 -0.86
C GLU A 52 4.64 -17.15 0.61
N LYS A 53 4.51 -18.41 1.04
CA LYS A 53 4.21 -18.75 2.44
C LYS A 53 5.28 -18.28 3.42
N GLU A 54 6.55 -18.32 3.04
CA GLU A 54 7.64 -17.81 3.87
C GLU A 54 7.54 -16.30 4.05
N LYS A 55 7.28 -15.55 2.97
CA LYS A 55 7.06 -14.09 3.03
C LYS A 55 5.83 -13.71 3.85
N GLU A 56 4.76 -14.49 3.78
CA GLU A 56 3.56 -14.28 4.59
C GLU A 56 3.86 -14.46 6.09
N LYS A 57 4.59 -15.52 6.45
CA LYS A 57 5.04 -15.76 7.83
C LYS A 57 5.99 -14.67 8.33
N GLU A 58 6.90 -14.18 7.48
CA GLU A 58 7.79 -13.08 7.83
C GLU A 58 7.00 -11.80 8.17
N ARG A 59 6.01 -11.45 7.34
CA ARG A 59 5.12 -10.30 7.59
C ARG A 59 4.31 -10.47 8.88
N GLU A 60 3.79 -11.66 9.13
CA GLU A 60 3.07 -11.95 10.37
C GLU A 60 3.97 -11.77 11.60
N ALA A 61 5.20 -12.29 11.54
CA ALA A 61 6.19 -12.13 12.61
C ALA A 61 6.61 -10.67 12.80
N GLU A 62 6.75 -9.88 11.73
CA GLU A 62 7.03 -8.45 11.81
C GLU A 62 5.89 -7.70 12.52
N LEU A 63 4.63 -8.01 12.16
CA LEU A 63 3.46 -7.43 12.81
C LEU A 63 3.39 -7.80 14.29
N GLN A 64 3.69 -9.05 14.65
CA GLN A 64 3.79 -9.46 16.05
C GLN A 64 4.89 -8.70 16.79
N LYS A 65 6.10 -8.60 16.22
CA LYS A 65 7.21 -7.82 16.81
C LYS A 65 6.83 -6.36 17.03
N LYS A 66 6.10 -5.75 16.09
CA LYS A 66 5.62 -4.37 16.22
C LYS A 66 4.60 -4.24 17.36
N LYS A 67 3.66 -5.19 17.48
CA LYS A 67 2.71 -5.26 18.60
C LYS A 67 3.42 -5.38 19.93
N GLU A 68 4.29 -6.38 20.08
CA GLU A 68 5.07 -6.59 21.32
C GLU A 68 5.91 -5.37 21.69
N ARG A 69 6.54 -4.72 20.71
CA ARG A 69 7.33 -3.50 20.95
C ARG A 69 6.46 -2.38 21.50
N SER A 70 5.29 -2.17 20.90
CA SER A 70 4.35 -1.16 21.39
C SER A 70 3.80 -1.48 22.77
N GLU A 71 3.50 -2.74 23.06
CA GLU A 71 3.02 -3.18 24.37
C GLU A 71 4.09 -3.03 25.46
N LYS A 72 5.35 -3.33 25.15
CA LYS A 72 6.48 -3.12 26.07
C LYS A 72 6.62 -1.64 26.42
N ILE A 73 6.63 -0.77 25.42
CA ILE A 73 6.71 0.69 25.62
C ILE A 73 5.49 1.20 26.40
N PHE A 74 4.30 0.70 26.10
CA PHE A 74 3.08 1.09 26.81
C PHE A 74 3.12 0.69 28.29
N LYS A 75 3.57 -0.53 28.61
CA LYS A 75 3.72 -0.99 30.00
C LYS A 75 4.76 -0.17 30.75
N GLU A 76 5.90 0.11 30.12
CA GLU A 76 6.93 0.97 30.69
C GLU A 76 6.39 2.38 30.95
N TRP A 77 5.63 2.93 30.00
CA TRP A 77 4.97 4.23 30.18
C TRP A 77 3.97 4.21 31.34
N LEU A 78 3.15 3.16 31.48
CA LEU A 78 2.24 3.01 32.61
C LEU A 78 2.99 2.94 33.95
N TYR A 79 4.09 2.18 34.00
CA TYR A 79 4.92 2.09 35.19
C TYR A 79 5.50 3.46 35.55
N ASN A 80 6.13 4.13 34.57
CA ASN A 80 6.72 5.45 34.74
C ASN A 80 5.69 6.50 35.11
N ALA A 81 4.47 6.46 34.54
CA ALA A 81 3.39 7.39 34.87
C ALA A 81 2.89 7.22 36.32
N ARG A 82 2.87 5.99 36.83
CA ARG A 82 2.48 5.70 38.22
C ARG A 82 3.58 6.02 39.23
N SER A 83 4.85 5.93 38.83
CA SER A 83 6.00 6.17 39.70
C SER A 83 6.46 7.63 39.73
N LYS A 84 5.95 8.51 38.86
CA LYS A 84 6.31 9.94 38.93
C LYS A 84 5.88 10.49 40.28
N PRO A 85 6.77 11.18 41.02
CA PRO A 85 6.33 11.93 42.19
C PRO A 85 5.25 12.89 41.73
N ARG A 86 4.12 12.93 42.45
CA ARG A 86 3.11 13.98 42.19
C ARG A 86 3.86 15.31 42.26
N PRO A 87 3.76 16.16 41.22
CA PRO A 87 4.24 17.51 41.33
C PRO A 87 3.64 18.06 42.62
N VAL A 88 4.50 18.46 43.55
CA VAL A 88 4.04 19.24 44.70
C VAL A 88 3.23 20.37 44.07
N LEU A 89 2.00 20.55 44.55
CA LEU A 89 1.18 21.70 44.21
C LEU A 89 1.91 22.94 44.75
N ASN A 90 3.02 23.33 44.13
CA ASN A 90 3.57 24.66 44.24
C ASN A 90 2.53 25.51 43.53
N GLY A 91 1.56 25.95 44.34
CA GLY A 91 0.57 26.91 43.95
C GLY A 91 1.28 28.17 43.48
N TYR A 92 1.56 28.24 42.19
CA TYR A 92 1.32 29.46 41.44
C TYR A 92 -0.20 29.57 41.24
N GLY A 93 -0.92 29.60 42.37
CA GLY A 93 -2.17 30.32 42.41
C GLY A 93 -1.77 31.75 42.09
N PHE A 94 -2.20 32.21 40.91
CA PHE A 94 -2.33 33.62 40.61
C PHE A 94 -2.74 34.35 41.90
N PRO A 95 -1.94 35.30 42.43
CA PRO A 95 -2.35 36.03 43.61
C PRO A 95 -3.54 36.88 43.19
N HIS A 96 -4.73 36.33 43.39
CA HIS A 96 -5.94 37.10 43.37
C HIS A 96 -5.76 38.20 44.40
N ARG A 97 -5.77 39.44 43.90
CA ARG A 97 -6.10 40.66 44.64
C ARG A 97 -4.94 41.27 45.41
N THR A 98 -4.14 42.10 44.74
CA THR A 98 -3.97 43.54 45.06
C THR A 98 -2.77 44.11 44.28
N SER A 99 -3.00 44.55 43.05
CA SER A 99 -2.10 45.50 42.40
C SER A 99 -2.96 46.51 41.66
N THR A 100 -3.28 47.59 42.36
CA THR A 100 -3.74 48.85 41.75
C THR A 100 -2.61 49.37 40.89
N GLY A 101 -2.68 49.06 39.61
CA GLY A 101 -1.72 49.44 38.60
C GLY A 101 -2.04 48.62 37.37
N CYS A 102 -2.80 49.21 36.45
CA CYS A 102 -3.08 48.64 35.13
C CYS A 102 -1.77 48.32 34.41
N ALA A 103 -1.24 47.12 34.64
CA ALA A 103 -0.51 46.40 33.61
C ALA A 103 -1.60 45.71 32.79
N ASP A 104 -1.97 46.37 31.69
CA ASP A 104 -2.82 45.82 30.66
C ASP A 104 -2.44 44.36 30.41
N GLY A 105 -3.42 43.46 30.45
CA GLY A 105 -3.25 42.00 30.54
C GLY A 105 -2.71 41.35 29.25
N ASN A 106 -1.78 42.04 28.58
CA ASN A 106 -1.28 41.71 27.26
C ASN A 106 0.24 41.98 27.21
N SER A 107 1.00 41.28 28.04
CA SER A 107 2.48 41.26 28.00
C SER A 107 3.04 40.58 26.74
N TYR A 108 2.18 40.16 25.81
CA TYR A 108 2.56 39.69 24.49
C TYR A 108 2.03 40.68 23.44
N PRO A 109 2.89 41.16 22.52
CA PRO A 109 2.39 41.91 21.39
C PRO A 109 1.37 41.06 20.63
N VAL A 110 0.28 41.67 20.18
CA VAL A 110 -0.69 40.99 19.31
C VAL A 110 0.10 40.33 18.17
N PRO A 111 -0.02 39.00 17.98
CA PRO A 111 0.72 38.32 16.93
C PRO A 111 0.45 39.01 15.59
N ALA A 112 1.52 39.41 14.91
CA ALA A 112 1.41 40.07 13.60
C ALA A 112 0.76 39.18 12.54
N TYR A 113 0.64 37.88 12.82
CA TYR A 113 0.04 36.87 11.95
C TYR A 113 -0.72 35.84 12.78
N CYS A 114 -2.04 35.80 12.61
CA CYS A 114 -2.88 34.68 13.03
C CYS A 114 -3.03 33.75 11.83
N ASN A 115 -2.69 32.46 11.96
CA ASN A 115 -2.93 31.49 10.89
C ASN A 115 -4.43 31.45 10.58
N PRO A 116 -4.87 31.97 9.43
CA PRO A 116 -6.30 32.18 9.13
C PRO A 116 -7.04 30.87 8.85
N ILE A 117 -6.30 29.76 8.77
CA ILE A 117 -6.85 28.43 8.66
C ILE A 117 -7.00 27.93 10.10
N PRO A 118 -8.20 28.03 10.73
CA PRO A 118 -8.47 27.26 11.94
C PRO A 118 -8.12 25.82 11.61
N TRP A 119 -7.74 25.03 12.61
CA TRP A 119 -7.42 23.62 12.44
C TRP A 119 -8.72 22.86 12.12
N LYS A 120 -9.37 23.20 10.99
CA LYS A 120 -10.59 22.59 10.50
C LYS A 120 -10.27 21.13 10.38
N SER A 121 -11.18 20.30 10.90
CA SER A 121 -11.08 18.87 10.72
C SER A 121 -10.82 18.60 9.24
N VAL A 122 -9.78 17.81 8.96
CA VAL A 122 -9.52 17.36 7.60
C VAL A 122 -10.81 16.70 7.12
N HIS A 123 -11.41 17.24 6.07
CA HIS A 123 -12.59 16.64 5.46
C HIS A 123 -12.17 15.28 4.91
N VAL A 124 -12.42 14.22 5.66
CA VAL A 124 -12.23 12.85 5.19
C VAL A 124 -13.34 12.60 4.16
N PRO A 125 -13.01 12.42 2.86
CA PRO A 125 -14.04 12.09 1.89
C PRO A 125 -14.70 10.76 2.32
N PRO A 126 -16.02 10.61 2.15
CA PRO A 126 -16.70 9.36 2.45
C PRO A 126 -16.02 8.21 1.69
N PRO A 127 -15.86 7.03 2.32
CA PRO A 127 -15.25 5.88 1.67
C PRO A 127 -16.05 5.56 0.40
N LYS A 128 -15.34 5.44 -0.73
CA LYS A 128 -15.98 5.07 -1.99
C LYS A 128 -16.48 3.64 -1.84
N GLU A 129 -17.77 3.45 -2.01
CA GLU A 129 -18.35 2.12 -2.19
C GLU A 129 -17.75 1.53 -3.46
N ASP A 130 -16.99 0.46 -3.31
CA ASP A 130 -16.33 -0.25 -4.41
C ASP A 130 -17.41 -0.96 -5.26
N ASN A 131 -17.98 -0.23 -6.20
CA ASN A 131 -18.73 -0.84 -7.30
C ASN A 131 -17.72 -1.58 -8.20
N VAL A 132 -17.63 -2.88 -7.95
CA VAL A 132 -16.95 -3.87 -8.78
C VAL A 132 -17.54 -3.82 -10.18
N LEU A 133 -16.87 -3.15 -11.12
CA LEU A 133 -16.98 -3.53 -12.53
C LEU A 133 -15.66 -3.29 -13.27
N THR A 134 -15.20 -4.38 -13.85
CA THR A 134 -14.09 -4.55 -14.77
C THR A 134 -14.16 -3.54 -15.93
N MET A 135 -13.05 -2.91 -16.31
CA MET A 135 -12.62 -2.71 -17.71
C MET A 135 -11.28 -1.94 -17.83
N LYS A 136 -10.21 -2.68 -18.13
CA LYS A 136 -9.26 -2.52 -19.26
C LYS A 136 -8.72 -1.11 -19.67
N LYS A 137 -7.49 -0.83 -19.20
CA LYS A 137 -6.23 -0.49 -19.93
C LYS A 137 -6.15 0.68 -20.97
N SER A 138 -5.25 1.63 -20.63
CA SER A 138 -4.27 2.38 -21.48
C SER A 138 -4.74 3.46 -22.48
N LYS A 139 -4.24 4.71 -22.35
CA LYS A 139 -3.05 5.24 -23.08
C LYS A 139 -2.98 6.79 -23.08
N ARG A 140 -1.74 7.28 -23.02
CA ARG A 140 -1.19 8.59 -23.50
C ARG A 140 -1.19 9.78 -22.53
N HIS A 141 0.02 10.17 -22.12
CA HIS A 141 0.36 11.51 -21.63
C HIS A 141 0.38 12.47 -22.83
N VAL A 142 -0.32 13.60 -22.74
CA VAL A 142 -0.25 14.69 -23.72
C VAL A 142 0.10 15.98 -22.99
N SER A 143 1.30 16.45 -23.33
CA SER A 143 1.77 17.82 -23.55
C SER A 143 1.16 18.99 -22.77
N CYS A 144 2.08 19.71 -22.13
CA CYS A 144 2.03 21.10 -21.69
C CYS A 144 1.40 22.06 -22.71
N GLN A 145 0.65 23.05 -22.19
CA GLN A 145 0.53 24.46 -22.60
C GLN A 145 -0.63 25.06 -21.77
N SER A 146 -0.66 26.30 -21.31
CA SER A 146 0.24 27.45 -21.38
C SER A 146 -0.19 28.40 -20.23
N HIS A 147 0.73 29.24 -19.77
CA HIS A 147 0.48 30.23 -18.73
C HIS A 147 -0.62 31.21 -19.15
N ALA A 148 -1.68 31.33 -18.35
CA ALA A 148 -2.67 32.39 -18.48
C ALA A 148 -2.52 33.36 -17.30
N SER A 149 -2.25 34.61 -17.67
CA SER A 149 -1.89 35.76 -16.85
C SER A 149 -2.88 36.11 -15.73
N LEU A 150 -2.36 36.52 -14.58
CA LEU A 150 -3.14 37.15 -13.50
C LEU A 150 -3.37 38.64 -13.81
N PRO A 151 -4.61 39.17 -13.74
CA PRO A 151 -4.84 40.60 -13.84
C PRO A 151 -4.61 41.29 -12.49
N LEU A 152 -3.63 42.20 -12.52
CA LEU A 152 -3.53 43.51 -11.87
C LEU A 152 -4.28 43.76 -10.54
N VAL A 153 -3.46 44.04 -9.53
CA VAL A 153 -3.72 44.70 -8.25
C VAL A 153 -4.46 46.04 -8.47
N ILE A 154 -5.60 46.22 -7.81
CA ILE A 154 -6.23 47.54 -7.64
C ILE A 154 -5.73 48.12 -6.31
N TYR A 155 -4.86 49.12 -6.38
CA TYR A 155 -4.46 49.92 -5.22
C TYR A 155 -5.48 51.05 -5.03
N LYS A 156 -6.15 51.13 -3.86
CA LYS A 156 -6.96 52.30 -3.51
C LYS A 156 -6.10 53.32 -2.73
N PRO A 157 -6.17 54.62 -3.08
CA PRO A 157 -5.33 55.64 -2.48
C PRO A 157 -5.86 56.16 -1.13
N LYS A 158 -4.87 56.58 -0.36
CA LYS A 158 -4.80 57.20 0.97
C LYS A 158 -5.56 58.53 1.08
N ASN A 159 -6.10 58.85 2.27
CA ASN A 159 -6.32 60.20 2.83
C ASN A 159 -6.91 60.05 4.27
N ASN A 160 -6.64 60.84 5.31
CA ASN A 160 -5.54 61.68 5.80
C ASN A 160 -5.81 61.86 7.32
N SER A 161 -4.75 61.99 8.11
CA SER A 161 -4.78 62.37 9.52
C SER A 161 -5.22 63.83 9.72
N CYS A 162 -5.78 64.16 10.90
CA CYS A 162 -5.68 65.42 11.69
C CYS A 162 -6.91 65.50 12.63
N ILE A 163 -6.79 65.39 13.96
CA ILE A 163 -6.36 66.36 15.00
C ILE A 163 -7.35 67.53 15.21
N GLY A 164 -7.75 67.72 16.48
CA GLY A 164 -8.40 68.90 17.08
C GLY A 164 -9.84 68.62 17.50
N SER A 165 -10.30 68.82 18.73
CA SER A 165 -9.77 69.40 19.97
C SER A 165 -10.53 68.80 21.16
#